data_AF-A0A3B8KZJ8-F1
#
_entry.id   AF-A0A3B8KZJ8-F1
#
_cell.length_a   1.000
_cell.length_b   1.000
_cell.length_c   1.000
_cell.angle_alpha   90.00
_cell.angle_beta   90.00
_cell.angle_gamma   90.00
#
_symmetry.space_group_name_H-M   'P 1'
#
loop_
_entity.id
_entity.type
_entity.pdbx_description
1 polymer ?
#
loop_
_entity_poly.entity_id
_entity_poly.type
_entity_poly.pdbx_seq_one_letter_code
_entity_poly.pdbx_strand_id
1 'polypeptide(L)'
;MRSGRLHREPADLLETLLRVVRIAASHWGNILQDLYLGLALMTLVSVGTFGLGTRLARGHHWIGNGLAIATVLLTILYVRFFWDDIRLARFVPVSNLIIVGNGLPLMSTFLAGIVWRRIRHWRRLVAVTALWIAGLYALGSPLLANTPACSANWETIDDFGVRVCIQTTPATCTPACAATLLGLYGIDTTEAEMARLCLTSRNGTNWAGLYHGLKAKTRDTPWDVVVLSGSLKDLRGPVIVSVGLPHDVAPDSYYRTKWIWNPGEEHSVILLGINQKGLLQIVDPAPEIRGETWFPQDLGVLWRGQGMALVRREATR
;
A
#
# COMPACT_ATOMS: atom_id res chain seq x y z
N MET A 1 1.12 -37.85 -45.09
CA MET A 1 0.67 -38.47 -43.83
C MET A 1 1.86 -38.68 -42.91
N ARG A 2 1.96 -37.92 -41.81
CA ARG A 2 2.64 -38.31 -40.55
C ARG A 2 2.22 -37.30 -39.47
N SER A 3 1.26 -37.70 -38.65
CA SER A 3 0.78 -36.98 -37.47
C SER A 3 1.60 -37.44 -36.27
N GLY A 4 2.42 -36.56 -35.70
CA GLY A 4 3.09 -36.76 -34.42
C GLY A 4 2.25 -36.15 -33.30
N ARG A 5 1.52 -36.97 -32.55
CA ARG A 5 0.90 -36.56 -31.28
C ARG A 5 1.97 -36.53 -30.20
N LEU A 6 2.24 -35.35 -29.66
CA LEU A 6 3.00 -35.15 -28.42
C LEU A 6 2.14 -35.61 -27.25
N HIS A 7 2.37 -36.84 -26.77
CA HIS A 7 1.96 -37.26 -25.43
C HIS A 7 2.88 -36.56 -24.42
N ARG A 8 2.37 -35.53 -23.72
CA ARG A 8 2.99 -35.07 -22.46
C ARG A 8 2.51 -36.01 -21.36
N GLU A 9 3.45 -36.66 -20.67
CA GLU A 9 3.13 -37.56 -19.58
C GLU A 9 2.59 -36.80 -18.35
N PRO A 10 1.64 -37.37 -17.59
CA PRO A 10 1.07 -36.75 -16.39
C PRO A 10 2.08 -36.55 -15.25
N ALA A 11 3.23 -37.25 -15.26
CA ALA A 11 4.29 -37.11 -14.26
C ALA A 11 5.00 -35.74 -14.35
N ASP A 12 5.23 -35.22 -15.56
CA ASP A 12 5.86 -33.91 -15.79
C ASP A 12 4.99 -32.74 -15.28
N LEU A 13 3.67 -32.87 -15.40
CA LEU A 13 2.73 -31.86 -14.89
C LEU A 13 2.72 -31.82 -13.36
N LEU A 14 2.76 -32.97 -12.71
CA LEU A 14 2.79 -33.06 -11.25
C LEU A 14 4.11 -32.53 -10.68
N GLU A 15 5.25 -32.85 -11.30
CA GLU A 15 6.55 -32.35 -10.87
C GLU A 15 6.68 -30.83 -11.08
N THR A 16 6.14 -30.32 -12.19
CA THR A 16 6.06 -28.88 -12.47
C THR A 16 5.18 -28.17 -11.45
N LEU A 17 4.00 -28.71 -11.14
CA LEU A 17 3.11 -28.15 -10.12
C LEU A 17 3.76 -28.16 -8.73
N LEU A 18 4.46 -29.23 -8.35
CA LEU A 18 5.15 -29.33 -7.07
C LEU A 18 6.33 -28.35 -6.97
N ARG A 19 7.06 -28.10 -8.06
CA ARG A 19 8.10 -27.05 -8.12
C ARG A 19 7.48 -25.66 -7.99
N VAL A 20 6.40 -25.38 -8.70
CA VAL A 20 5.68 -24.10 -8.59
C VAL A 20 5.16 -23.87 -7.17
N VAL A 21 4.58 -24.90 -6.53
CA VAL A 21 4.10 -24.82 -5.14
C VAL A 21 5.25 -24.60 -4.15
N ARG A 22 6.39 -25.27 -4.32
CA ARG A 22 7.57 -25.06 -3.46
C ARG A 22 8.18 -23.67 -3.64
N ILE A 23 8.30 -23.20 -4.89
CA ILE A 23 8.80 -21.86 -5.19
C ILE A 23 7.86 -20.82 -4.58
N ALA A 24 6.54 -20.96 -4.78
CA ALA A 24 5.54 -20.11 -4.15
C ALA A 24 5.67 -20.12 -2.62
N ALA A 25 5.70 -21.29 -1.98
CA ALA A 25 5.85 -21.41 -0.52
C ALA A 25 7.15 -20.78 0.01
N SER A 26 8.27 -20.93 -0.71
CA SER A 26 9.55 -20.30 -0.35
C SER A 26 9.53 -18.77 -0.54
N HIS A 27 8.83 -18.28 -1.58
CA HIS A 27 8.60 -16.86 -1.82
C HIS A 27 7.76 -16.23 -0.70
N TRP A 28 6.67 -16.91 -0.30
CA TRP A 28 5.83 -16.47 0.81
C TRP A 28 6.60 -16.40 2.13
N GLY A 29 7.48 -17.37 2.38
CA GLY A 29 8.39 -17.36 3.53
C GLY A 29 9.25 -16.10 3.57
N ASN A 30 9.86 -15.72 2.44
CA ASN A 30 10.73 -14.56 2.35
C ASN A 30 9.99 -13.21 2.50
N ILE A 31 8.75 -13.12 2.04
CA ILE A 31 7.93 -11.90 2.14
C ILE A 31 7.47 -11.66 3.59
N LEU A 32 6.99 -12.71 4.26
CA LEU A 32 6.62 -12.63 5.68
C LEU A 32 7.84 -12.37 6.56
N GLN A 33 8.98 -13.01 6.25
CA GLN A 33 10.25 -12.75 6.95
C GLN A 33 10.65 -11.27 6.88
N ASP A 34 10.45 -10.61 5.75
CA ASP A 34 10.75 -9.18 5.60
C ASP A 34 9.87 -8.29 6.51
N LEU A 35 8.58 -8.60 6.61
CA LEU A 35 7.68 -7.90 7.54
C LEU A 35 8.07 -8.15 9.01
N TYR A 36 8.40 -9.39 9.39
CA TYR A 36 8.86 -9.71 10.74
C TYR A 36 10.20 -9.07 11.09
N LEU A 37 11.11 -8.95 10.12
CA LEU A 37 12.36 -8.21 10.30
C LEU A 37 12.06 -6.73 10.58
N GLY A 38 11.13 -6.13 9.83
CA GLY A 38 10.67 -4.76 10.06
C GLY A 38 10.08 -4.59 11.46
N LEU A 39 9.26 -5.54 11.92
CA LEU A 39 8.70 -5.54 13.27
C LEU A 39 9.78 -5.62 14.36
N ALA A 40 10.73 -6.53 14.20
CA ALA A 40 11.82 -6.72 15.15
C ALA A 40 12.68 -5.45 15.25
N LEU A 41 13.03 -4.86 14.10
CA LEU A 41 13.78 -3.60 14.05
C LEU A 41 13.01 -2.46 14.73
N MET A 42 11.74 -2.26 14.37
CA MET A 42 10.93 -1.19 14.95
C MET A 42 10.72 -1.37 16.47
N THR A 43 10.58 -2.61 16.94
CA THR A 43 10.50 -2.92 18.37
C THR A 43 11.80 -2.53 19.09
N LEU A 44 12.96 -2.87 18.52
CA LEU A 44 14.27 -2.49 19.09
C LEU A 44 14.45 -0.97 19.15
N VAL A 45 14.09 -0.26 18.06
CA VAL A 45 14.16 1.21 18.03
C VAL A 45 13.18 1.82 19.04
N SER A 46 11.95 1.29 19.17
CA SER A 46 10.97 1.69 20.18
C SER A 46 11.46 1.52 21.63
N VAL A 47 12.18 0.44 21.93
CA VAL A 47 12.80 0.27 23.26
C VAL A 47 13.88 1.33 23.48
N GLY A 48 14.68 1.62 22.44
CA GLY A 48 15.67 2.69 22.44
C GLY A 48 15.05 4.08 22.69
N THR A 49 13.96 4.42 22.00
CA THR A 49 13.26 5.70 22.16
C THR A 49 12.61 5.83 23.54
N PHE A 50 12.07 4.75 24.11
CA PHE A 50 11.62 4.72 25.50
C PHE A 50 12.75 5.06 26.48
N GLY A 51 13.92 4.43 26.30
CA GLY A 51 15.12 4.71 27.10
C GLY A 51 15.58 6.15 26.97
N LEU A 52 15.57 6.70 25.74
CA LEU A 52 15.92 8.09 25.46
C LEU A 52 14.94 9.08 26.12
N GLY A 53 13.64 8.86 25.98
CA GLY A 53 12.60 9.68 26.62
C GLY A 53 12.75 9.68 28.15
N THR A 54 13.02 8.50 28.72
CA THR A 54 13.29 8.36 30.16
C THR A 54 14.53 9.14 30.59
N ARG A 55 15.62 9.08 29.80
CA ARG A 55 16.89 9.76 30.09
C ARG A 55 16.74 11.28 30.00
N LEU A 56 16.14 11.80 28.94
CA LEU A 56 15.98 13.23 28.71
C LEU A 56 15.02 13.87 29.73
N ALA A 57 14.01 13.13 30.18
CA ALA A 57 13.08 13.59 31.22
C ALA A 57 13.67 13.55 32.64
N ARG A 58 14.94 13.15 32.85
CA ARG A 58 15.56 13.11 34.19
C ARG A 58 15.83 14.49 34.78
N GLY A 59 15.98 15.50 33.93
CA GLY A 59 16.33 16.87 34.32
C GLY A 59 15.15 17.66 34.93
N HIS A 60 15.19 18.97 34.72
CA HIS A 60 14.16 19.87 35.22
C HIS A 60 12.76 19.52 34.70
N HIS A 61 11.74 19.77 35.53
CA HIS A 61 10.35 19.41 35.23
C HIS A 61 9.80 20.08 33.96
N TRP A 62 10.25 21.30 33.65
CA TRP A 62 9.84 22.01 32.44
C TRP A 62 10.35 21.33 31.16
N ILE A 63 11.54 20.71 31.19
CA ILE A 63 12.10 19.97 30.05
C ILE A 63 11.24 18.75 29.75
N GLY A 64 10.91 17.94 30.77
CA GLY A 64 10.07 16.75 30.59
C GLY A 64 8.67 17.10 30.08
N ASN A 65 8.05 18.15 30.63
CA ASN A 65 6.72 18.60 30.18
C ASN A 65 6.78 19.16 28.75
N GLY A 66 7.80 19.97 28.42
CA GLY A 66 8.00 20.51 27.08
C GLY A 66 8.22 19.41 26.03
N LEU A 67 9.04 18.41 26.34
CA LEU A 67 9.25 17.25 25.46
C LEU A 67 7.97 16.43 25.26
N ALA A 68 7.15 16.26 26.30
CA ALA A 68 5.87 15.57 26.17
C ALA A 68 4.92 16.31 25.23
N ILE A 69 4.76 17.63 25.42
CA ILE A 69 3.94 18.49 24.55
C ILE A 69 4.46 18.44 23.11
N ALA A 70 5.78 18.61 22.92
CA ALA A 70 6.39 18.53 21.60
C ALA A 70 6.15 17.17 20.93
N THR A 71 6.23 16.07 21.68
CA THR A 71 5.97 14.71 21.15
C THR A 71 4.52 14.56 20.70
N VAL A 72 3.56 15.06 21.49
CA VAL A 72 2.13 15.04 21.13
C VAL A 72 1.88 15.88 19.88
N LEU A 73 2.41 17.11 19.83
CA LEU A 73 2.29 17.97 18.65
C LEU A 73 2.92 17.33 17.41
N LEU A 74 4.11 16.75 17.54
CA LEU A 74 4.76 16.03 16.45
C LEU A 74 3.95 14.82 15.99
N THR A 75 3.30 14.11 16.91
CA THR A 75 2.40 12.99 16.58
C THR A 75 1.20 13.49 15.77
N ILE A 76 0.58 14.59 16.18
CA ILE A 76 -0.55 15.21 15.45
C ILE A 76 -0.11 15.64 14.05
N LEU A 77 1.03 16.32 13.94
CA LEU A 77 1.59 16.76 12.65
C LEU A 77 1.93 15.55 11.76
N TYR A 78 2.51 14.50 12.32
CA TYR A 78 2.80 13.26 11.61
C TYR A 78 1.52 12.62 11.07
N VAL A 79 0.49 12.44 11.91
CA VAL A 79 -0.81 11.89 11.51
C VAL A 79 -1.44 12.73 10.40
N ARG A 80 -1.33 14.06 10.48
CA ARG A 80 -1.97 14.96 9.53
C ARG A 80 -1.29 15.05 8.16
N PHE A 81 0.04 14.91 8.11
CA PHE A 81 0.83 15.22 6.91
C PHE A 81 1.63 14.05 6.34
N PHE A 82 1.97 13.05 7.16
CA PHE A 82 2.91 11.99 6.77
C PHE A 82 2.34 10.58 6.93
N TRP A 83 1.27 10.41 7.70
CA TRP A 83 0.67 9.09 7.87
C TRP A 83 0.11 8.58 6.55
N ASP A 84 0.53 7.37 6.20
CA ASP A 84 0.25 6.71 4.91
C ASP A 84 0.78 7.46 3.67
N ASP A 85 1.72 8.38 3.85
CA ASP A 85 2.35 9.06 2.72
C ASP A 85 3.43 8.19 2.08
N ILE A 86 3.09 7.68 0.90
CA ILE A 86 3.98 6.82 0.12
C ILE A 86 5.27 7.50 -0.35
N ARG A 87 5.38 8.83 -0.29
CA ARG A 87 6.60 9.56 -0.66
C ARG A 87 7.83 9.11 0.12
N LEU A 88 7.65 8.54 1.32
CA LEU A 88 8.72 7.92 2.11
C LEU A 88 9.46 6.80 1.36
N ALA A 89 8.80 6.10 0.43
CA ALA A 89 9.42 5.06 -0.40
C ALA A 89 10.57 5.57 -1.27
N ARG A 90 10.61 6.88 -1.58
CA ARG A 90 11.71 7.49 -2.33
C ARG A 90 13.01 7.54 -1.51
N PHE A 91 12.90 7.60 -0.19
CA PHE A 91 14.04 7.66 0.73
C PHE A 91 14.41 6.28 1.28
N VAL A 92 13.40 5.44 1.53
CA VAL A 92 13.57 4.09 2.07
C VAL A 92 12.81 3.10 1.17
N PRO A 93 13.38 2.72 0.02
CA PRO A 93 12.71 1.87 -0.99
C PRO A 93 12.72 0.38 -0.61
N VAL A 94 12.27 0.07 0.60
CA VAL A 94 12.20 -1.30 1.16
C VAL A 94 10.78 -1.84 1.10
N SER A 95 10.62 -3.14 0.89
CA SER A 95 9.31 -3.78 0.78
C SER A 95 8.48 -3.68 2.06
N ASN A 96 9.09 -3.71 3.24
CA ASN A 96 8.40 -3.59 4.53
C ASN A 96 8.13 -2.13 4.98
N LEU A 97 8.08 -1.17 4.05
CA LEU A 97 7.82 0.25 4.33
C LEU A 97 6.57 0.49 5.17
N ILE A 98 5.53 -0.34 5.01
CA ILE A 98 4.31 -0.28 5.83
C ILE A 98 4.58 -0.42 7.33
N ILE A 99 5.65 -1.15 7.71
CA ILE A 99 6.08 -1.32 9.10
C ILE A 99 7.10 -0.24 9.48
N VAL A 100 8.20 -0.13 8.72
CA VAL A 100 9.33 0.74 9.09
C VAL A 100 9.04 2.23 8.90
N GLY A 101 8.09 2.57 8.02
CA GLY A 101 7.62 3.94 7.81
C GLY A 101 6.65 4.41 8.90
N ASN A 102 6.18 3.52 9.78
CA ASN A 102 5.22 3.89 10.82
C ASN A 102 5.94 4.54 12.02
N GLY A 103 5.85 5.86 12.14
CA GLY A 103 6.45 6.61 13.26
C GLY A 103 5.70 6.53 14.59
N LEU A 104 4.43 6.10 14.61
CA LEU A 104 3.58 6.10 15.81
C LEU A 104 4.14 5.27 16.98
N PRO A 105 4.68 4.05 16.76
CA PRO A 105 5.27 3.26 17.84
C PRO A 105 6.45 3.99 18.50
N LEU A 106 7.26 4.71 17.72
CA LEU A 106 8.42 5.46 18.23
C LEU A 106 7.99 6.64 19.10
N MET A 107 7.02 7.42 18.62
CA MET A 107 6.48 8.58 19.35
C MET A 107 5.76 8.16 20.63
N SER A 108 4.95 7.09 20.56
CA SER A 108 4.24 6.55 21.72
C SER A 108 5.20 6.04 22.80
N THR A 109 6.23 5.28 22.41
CA THR A 109 7.20 4.72 23.36
C THR A 109 8.15 5.77 23.92
N PHE A 110 8.51 6.80 23.13
CA PHE A 110 9.24 7.96 23.64
C PHE A 110 8.43 8.71 24.71
N LEU A 111 7.15 8.98 24.44
CA LEU A 111 6.23 9.60 25.40
C LEU A 111 6.06 8.73 26.65
N ALA A 112 5.98 7.41 26.49
CA ALA A 112 5.93 6.47 27.61
C ALA A 112 7.18 6.55 28.49
N GLY A 113 8.37 6.75 27.90
CA GLY A 113 9.61 6.98 28.65
C GLY A 113 9.58 8.27 29.48
N ILE A 114 9.06 9.35 28.92
CA ILE A 114 8.86 10.61 29.66
C ILE A 114 7.88 10.38 30.81
N VAL A 115 6.72 9.79 30.53
CA VAL A 115 5.67 9.50 31.52
C VAL A 115 6.18 8.62 32.64
N TRP A 116 6.97 7.58 32.32
CA TRP A 116 7.60 6.69 33.29
C TRP A 116 8.41 7.45 34.34
N ARG A 117 9.14 8.49 33.90
CA ARG A 117 9.95 9.32 34.78
C ARG A 117 9.13 10.32 35.59
N ARG A 118 8.04 10.86 35.02
CA ARG A 118 7.33 12.03 35.55
C ARG A 118 6.14 11.68 36.46
N ILE A 119 5.39 10.64 36.13
CA ILE A 119 4.24 10.20 36.93
C ILE A 119 4.73 9.29 38.06
N ARG A 120 4.13 9.34 39.26
CA ARG A 120 4.43 8.43 40.38
C ARG A 120 3.26 7.45 40.61
N HIS A 121 3.52 6.36 41.32
CA HIS A 121 2.54 5.37 41.75
C HIS A 121 1.87 4.60 40.59
N TRP A 122 0.74 3.94 40.87
CA TRP A 122 0.02 3.07 39.95
C TRP A 122 -0.39 3.75 38.64
N ARG A 123 -0.66 5.07 38.66
CA ARG A 123 -0.97 5.86 37.45
C ARG A 123 0.14 5.79 36.40
N ARG A 124 1.41 5.65 36.84
CA ARG A 124 2.56 5.44 35.96
C ARG A 124 2.39 4.16 35.15
N LEU A 125 2.09 3.06 35.84
CA LEU A 125 1.96 1.75 35.21
C LEU A 125 0.84 1.78 34.18
N VAL A 126 -0.33 2.32 34.55
CA VAL A 126 -1.48 2.42 33.65
C VAL A 126 -1.14 3.24 32.40
N ALA A 127 -0.59 4.45 32.56
CA ALA A 127 -0.29 5.32 31.43
C ALA A 127 0.80 4.76 30.51
N VAL A 128 1.87 4.21 31.08
CA VAL A 128 2.96 3.62 30.29
C VAL A 128 2.48 2.37 29.56
N THR A 129 1.75 1.48 30.23
CA THR A 129 1.18 0.29 29.58
C THR A 129 0.22 0.67 28.46
N ALA A 130 -0.64 1.67 28.66
CA ALA A 130 -1.55 2.15 27.61
C ALA A 130 -0.78 2.65 26.37
N LEU A 131 0.29 3.42 26.55
CA LEU A 131 1.13 3.91 25.45
C LEU A 131 1.87 2.76 24.75
N TRP A 132 2.37 1.78 25.50
CA TRP A 132 2.97 0.58 24.91
C TRP A 132 1.97 -0.22 24.09
N ILE A 133 0.76 -0.44 24.61
CA ILE A 133 -0.32 -1.12 23.87
C ILE A 133 -0.66 -0.35 22.60
N ALA A 134 -0.82 0.97 22.68
CA ALA A 134 -1.09 1.80 21.50
C ALA A 134 0.04 1.72 20.46
N GLY A 135 1.29 1.75 20.89
CA GLY A 135 2.45 1.64 20.01
C GLY A 135 2.57 0.25 19.36
N LEU A 136 2.39 -0.82 20.13
CA LEU A 136 2.40 -2.19 19.64
C LEU A 136 1.22 -2.46 18.69
N TYR A 137 0.04 -1.94 19.02
CA TYR A 137 -1.12 -2.03 18.14
C TYR A 137 -0.87 -1.30 16.82
N ALA A 138 -0.36 -0.06 16.86
CA ALA A 138 -0.03 0.68 15.65
C ALA A 138 1.01 -0.05 14.79
N LEU A 139 1.98 -0.71 15.41
CA LEU A 139 3.01 -1.48 14.72
C LEU A 139 2.45 -2.77 14.08
N GLY A 140 1.59 -3.49 14.79
CA GLY A 140 1.06 -4.78 14.37
C GLY A 140 -0.23 -4.73 13.56
N SER A 141 -0.97 -3.62 13.59
CA SER A 141 -2.29 -3.53 12.96
C SER A 141 -2.33 -3.87 11.46
N PRO A 142 -1.29 -3.60 10.63
CA PRO A 142 -1.30 -4.03 9.23
C PRO A 142 -1.37 -5.55 9.07
N LEU A 143 -0.79 -6.31 10.00
CA LEU A 143 -0.77 -7.77 9.97
C LEU A 143 -2.05 -8.40 10.53
N LEU A 144 -2.87 -7.61 11.22
CA LEU A 144 -4.17 -8.03 11.74
C LEU A 144 -5.31 -7.83 10.74
N ALA A 145 -4.99 -7.34 9.53
CA ALA A 145 -5.98 -7.13 8.48
C ALA A 145 -6.63 -8.46 8.07
N ASN A 146 -7.95 -8.54 8.23
CA ASN A 146 -8.73 -9.66 7.73
C ASN A 146 -8.96 -9.48 6.22
N THR A 147 -8.08 -10.08 5.41
CA THR A 147 -8.17 -9.99 3.96
C THR A 147 -9.50 -10.56 3.45
N PRO A 148 -10.25 -9.81 2.62
CA PRO A 148 -11.49 -10.29 2.05
C PRO A 148 -11.27 -11.52 1.14
N ALA A 149 -12.25 -12.41 1.11
CA ALA A 149 -12.25 -13.52 0.16
C ALA A 149 -12.53 -12.97 -1.23
N CYS A 150 -11.59 -13.17 -2.15
CA CYS A 150 -11.68 -12.68 -3.53
C CYS A 150 -11.73 -13.86 -4.49
N SER A 151 -12.32 -13.66 -5.68
CA SER A 151 -12.28 -14.64 -6.78
C SER A 151 -11.41 -14.14 -7.93
N ALA A 152 -10.97 -15.04 -8.81
CA ALA A 152 -10.22 -14.66 -10.00
C ALA A 152 -11.21 -14.21 -11.10
N ASN A 153 -11.64 -12.95 -11.05
CA ASN A 153 -12.50 -12.39 -12.09
C ASN A 153 -11.68 -11.57 -13.09
N TRP A 154 -11.57 -12.07 -14.32
CA TRP A 154 -10.83 -11.41 -15.39
C TRP A 154 -11.71 -11.22 -16.60
N GLU A 155 -11.70 -10.00 -17.13
CA GLU A 155 -12.47 -9.62 -18.31
C GLU A 155 -11.56 -8.93 -19.33
N THR A 156 -11.91 -9.03 -20.61
CA THR A 156 -11.24 -8.29 -21.68
C THR A 156 -12.04 -7.04 -21.98
N ILE A 157 -11.38 -5.88 -21.97
CA ILE A 157 -11.97 -4.61 -22.41
C ILE A 157 -11.57 -4.41 -23.86
N ASP A 158 -12.47 -4.75 -24.77
CA ASP A 158 -12.20 -4.75 -26.22
C ASP A 158 -11.77 -3.37 -26.73
N ASP A 159 -12.39 -2.29 -26.22
CA ASP A 159 -12.08 -0.90 -26.60
C ASP A 159 -10.60 -0.53 -26.37
N PHE A 160 -9.96 -1.15 -25.39
CA PHE A 160 -8.57 -0.91 -25.03
C PHE A 160 -7.64 -2.09 -25.36
N GLY A 161 -8.22 -3.25 -25.74
CA GLY A 161 -7.47 -4.47 -26.02
C GLY A 161 -6.71 -5.03 -24.81
N VAL A 162 -7.16 -4.75 -23.58
CA VAL A 162 -6.46 -5.17 -22.35
C VAL A 162 -7.33 -6.11 -21.52
N ARG A 163 -6.65 -7.05 -20.85
CA ARG A 163 -7.27 -7.94 -19.87
C ARG A 163 -7.18 -7.29 -18.49
N VAL A 164 -8.32 -7.18 -17.81
CA VAL A 164 -8.48 -6.46 -16.55
C VAL A 164 -8.98 -7.42 -15.48
N CYS A 165 -8.37 -7.34 -14.31
CA CYS A 165 -8.87 -8.01 -13.11
C CYS A 165 -9.98 -7.14 -12.52
N ILE A 166 -11.20 -7.65 -12.48
CA ILE A 166 -12.37 -6.96 -11.92
C ILE A 166 -12.42 -7.25 -10.42
N GLN A 167 -12.65 -6.21 -9.61
CA GLN A 167 -12.74 -6.37 -8.17
C GLN A 167 -14.00 -7.15 -7.79
N THR A 168 -13.87 -8.01 -6.79
CA THR A 168 -14.98 -8.86 -6.31
C THR A 168 -15.61 -8.32 -5.03
N THR A 169 -14.93 -7.38 -4.35
CA THR A 169 -15.43 -6.73 -3.14
C THR A 169 -15.25 -5.21 -3.21
N PRO A 170 -16.01 -4.41 -2.44
CA PRO A 170 -15.81 -2.96 -2.39
C PRO A 170 -14.42 -2.52 -1.89
N ALA A 171 -13.70 -3.39 -1.18
CA ALA A 171 -12.41 -3.06 -0.56
C ALA A 171 -11.18 -3.40 -1.44
N THR A 172 -11.38 -3.99 -2.61
CA THR A 172 -10.31 -4.65 -3.39
C THR A 172 -10.00 -4.00 -4.73
N CYS A 173 -10.44 -2.75 -4.96
CA CYS A 173 -10.08 -1.96 -6.13
C CYS A 173 -8.56 -1.87 -6.34
N THR A 174 -7.81 -1.59 -5.27
CA THR A 174 -6.34 -1.49 -5.31
C THR A 174 -5.65 -2.82 -5.64
N PRO A 175 -5.97 -3.97 -4.99
CA PRO A 175 -5.49 -5.29 -5.40
C PRO A 175 -5.81 -5.67 -6.85
N ALA A 176 -7.03 -5.36 -7.32
CA ALA A 176 -7.46 -5.63 -8.68
C ALA A 176 -6.68 -4.78 -9.71
N CYS A 177 -6.43 -3.51 -9.40
CA CYS A 177 -5.51 -2.66 -10.16
C CYS A 177 -4.09 -3.22 -10.14
N ALA A 178 -3.59 -3.66 -8.99
CA ALA A 178 -2.26 -4.26 -8.89
C ALA A 178 -2.13 -5.52 -9.75
N ALA A 179 -3.14 -6.38 -9.73
CA ALA A 179 -3.19 -7.58 -10.55
C ALA A 179 -3.23 -7.25 -12.05
N THR A 180 -4.05 -6.29 -12.44
CA THR A 180 -4.14 -5.82 -13.83
C THR A 180 -2.81 -5.22 -14.29
N LEU A 181 -2.20 -4.32 -13.51
CA LEU A 181 -0.91 -3.72 -13.82
C LEU A 181 0.16 -4.80 -14.00
N LEU A 182 0.28 -5.74 -13.08
CA LEU A 182 1.23 -6.85 -13.17
C LEU A 182 0.98 -7.71 -14.43
N GLY A 183 -0.29 -7.98 -14.75
CA GLY A 183 -0.68 -8.68 -15.97
C GLY A 183 -0.24 -7.98 -17.27
N LEU A 184 -0.31 -6.64 -17.32
CA LEU A 184 0.19 -5.85 -18.47
C LEU A 184 1.70 -6.03 -18.69
N TYR A 185 2.45 -6.37 -17.63
CA TYR A 185 3.88 -6.65 -17.69
C TYR A 185 4.22 -8.14 -17.73
N GLY A 186 3.22 -9.00 -17.95
CA GLY A 186 3.40 -10.46 -18.05
C GLY A 186 3.70 -11.15 -16.73
N ILE A 187 3.34 -10.54 -15.59
CA ILE A 187 3.51 -11.12 -14.26
C ILE A 187 2.16 -11.66 -13.79
N ASP A 188 2.03 -12.99 -13.75
CA ASP A 188 0.80 -13.66 -13.32
C ASP A 188 0.53 -13.46 -11.82
N THR A 189 -0.70 -13.08 -11.50
CA THR A 189 -1.21 -12.95 -10.13
C THR A 189 -2.74 -12.96 -10.14
N THR A 190 -3.37 -12.95 -8.97
CA THR A 190 -4.83 -12.83 -8.83
C THR A 190 -5.18 -11.69 -7.87
N GLU A 191 -6.44 -11.22 -7.92
CA GLU A 191 -6.97 -10.28 -6.91
C GLU A 191 -6.74 -10.80 -5.50
N ALA A 192 -7.05 -12.08 -5.24
CA ALA A 192 -6.90 -12.71 -3.93
C ALA A 192 -5.44 -12.72 -3.44
N GLU A 193 -4.50 -13.02 -4.34
CA GLU A 193 -3.07 -12.99 -4.05
C GLU A 193 -2.61 -11.57 -3.72
N MET A 194 -3.01 -10.60 -4.55
CA MET A 194 -2.66 -9.19 -4.32
C MET A 194 -3.33 -8.63 -3.07
N ALA A 195 -4.56 -9.01 -2.74
CA ALA A 195 -5.22 -8.55 -1.52
C ALA A 195 -4.46 -9.00 -0.26
N ARG A 196 -3.89 -10.21 -0.27
CA ARG A 196 -3.04 -10.69 0.83
C ARG A 196 -1.71 -9.97 0.86
N LEU A 197 -1.04 -9.87 -0.29
CA LEU A 197 0.25 -9.21 -0.41
C LEU A 197 0.18 -7.72 -0.10
N CYS A 198 -0.93 -7.07 -0.38
CA CYS A 198 -1.14 -5.66 -0.08
C CYS A 198 -1.68 -5.43 1.35
N LEU A 199 -1.87 -6.49 2.14
CA LEU A 199 -2.45 -6.43 3.49
C LEU A 199 -3.83 -5.73 3.50
N THR A 200 -4.63 -5.97 2.48
CA THR A 200 -5.97 -5.39 2.31
C THR A 200 -6.87 -5.79 3.46
N SER A 201 -7.63 -4.82 3.96
CA SER A 201 -8.63 -5.01 5.03
C SER A 201 -10.03 -4.67 4.51
N ARG A 202 -11.03 -4.78 5.38
CA ARG A 202 -12.40 -4.32 5.07
C ARG A 202 -12.50 -2.82 4.78
N ASN A 203 -11.52 -2.03 5.22
CA ASN A 203 -11.45 -0.59 4.97
C ASN A 203 -10.67 -0.25 3.69
N GLY A 204 -10.33 -1.25 2.87
CA GLY A 204 -9.53 -1.07 1.67
C GLY A 204 -8.05 -1.39 1.87
N THR A 205 -7.24 -0.83 0.97
CA THR A 205 -5.80 -1.06 0.89
C THR A 205 -5.09 0.27 0.99
N ASN A 206 -4.08 0.35 1.84
CA ASN A 206 -3.27 1.54 1.98
C ASN A 206 -2.13 1.57 0.95
N TRP A 207 -1.56 2.74 0.67
CA TRP A 207 -0.54 2.85 -0.38
C TRP A 207 0.76 2.13 -0.02
N ALA A 208 1.16 2.14 1.25
CA ALA A 208 2.31 1.35 1.68
C ALA A 208 2.11 -0.17 1.50
N GLY A 209 0.86 -0.65 1.63
CA GLY A 209 0.47 -2.03 1.37
C GLY A 209 0.55 -2.36 -0.12
N LEU A 210 0.00 -1.51 -1.00
CA LEU A 210 0.17 -1.66 -2.45
C LEU A 210 1.65 -1.73 -2.84
N TYR A 211 2.47 -0.83 -2.30
CA TYR A 211 3.92 -0.84 -2.53
C TYR A 211 4.55 -2.16 -2.11
N HIS A 212 4.25 -2.63 -0.89
CA HIS A 212 4.73 -3.90 -0.37
C HIS A 212 4.36 -5.06 -1.32
N GLY A 213 3.09 -5.14 -1.74
CA GLY A 213 2.62 -6.22 -2.60
C GLY A 213 3.23 -6.20 -4.00
N LEU A 214 3.37 -5.02 -4.61
CA LEU A 214 4.04 -4.88 -5.91
C LEU A 214 5.54 -5.22 -5.81
N LYS A 215 6.25 -4.76 -4.77
CA LYS A 215 7.67 -5.09 -4.55
C LYS A 215 7.86 -6.59 -4.33
N ALA A 216 6.93 -7.24 -3.63
CA ALA A 216 6.94 -8.68 -3.45
C ALA A 216 6.79 -9.42 -4.78
N LYS A 217 5.82 -9.05 -5.62
CA LYS A 217 5.60 -9.71 -6.94
C LYS A 217 6.67 -9.41 -7.98
N THR A 218 7.36 -8.29 -7.86
CA THR A 218 8.40 -7.87 -8.82
C THR A 218 9.81 -8.23 -8.38
N ARG A 219 9.99 -8.87 -7.21
CA ARG A 219 11.32 -9.15 -6.63
C ARG A 219 12.28 -9.84 -7.59
N ASP A 220 11.80 -10.87 -8.27
CA ASP A 220 12.58 -11.75 -9.15
C ASP A 220 12.24 -11.53 -10.63
N THR A 221 11.74 -10.34 -10.98
CA THR A 221 11.46 -9.96 -12.35
C THR A 221 12.37 -8.81 -12.79
N PRO A 222 12.44 -8.50 -14.10
CA PRO A 222 13.16 -7.34 -14.59
C PRO A 222 12.53 -5.99 -14.19
N TRP A 223 11.43 -5.99 -13.44
CA TRP A 223 10.65 -4.81 -13.10
C TRP A 223 10.90 -4.39 -11.66
N ASP A 224 10.79 -3.08 -11.40
CA ASP A 224 10.75 -2.51 -10.07
C ASP A 224 9.61 -1.50 -9.95
N VAL A 225 9.24 -1.17 -8.72
CA VAL A 225 8.11 -0.29 -8.40
C VAL A 225 8.60 1.12 -8.19
N VAL A 226 8.05 2.07 -8.94
CA VAL A 226 8.31 3.50 -8.77
C VAL A 226 7.08 4.21 -8.23
N VAL A 227 7.31 5.13 -7.29
CA VAL A 227 6.26 5.98 -6.69
C VAL A 227 6.21 7.31 -7.41
N LEU A 228 5.06 7.57 -8.03
CA LEU A 228 4.74 8.81 -8.69
C LEU A 228 3.95 9.71 -7.73
N SER A 229 4.42 10.94 -7.57
CA SER A 229 3.77 11.98 -6.78
C SER A 229 4.16 13.31 -7.40
N GLY A 230 3.23 14.24 -7.57
CA GLY A 230 3.56 15.56 -8.13
C GLY A 230 2.49 16.11 -9.06
N SER A 231 2.85 16.36 -10.32
CA SER A 231 1.96 16.92 -11.35
C SER A 231 1.44 15.85 -12.32
N LEU A 232 0.28 16.08 -12.93
CA LEU A 232 -0.28 15.20 -13.97
C LEU A 232 0.70 14.98 -15.13
N LYS A 233 1.61 15.93 -15.36
CA LYS A 233 2.63 15.86 -16.42
C LYS A 233 3.60 14.69 -16.23
N ASP A 234 3.76 14.23 -14.99
CA ASP A 234 4.67 13.15 -14.62
C ASP A 234 4.02 11.77 -14.78
N LEU A 235 2.70 11.72 -15.03
CA LEU A 235 1.96 10.47 -15.22
C LEU A 235 2.14 9.98 -16.67
N ARG A 236 2.92 8.91 -16.80
CA ARG A 236 3.03 8.09 -18.02
C ARG A 236 2.46 6.71 -17.70
N GLY A 237 1.44 6.28 -18.45
CA GLY A 237 0.85 4.97 -18.26
C GLY A 237 1.72 3.82 -18.79
N PRO A 238 1.49 2.57 -18.33
CA PRO A 238 0.47 2.19 -17.37
C PRO A 238 0.86 2.49 -15.91
N VAL A 239 -0.06 3.14 -15.17
CA VAL A 239 0.14 3.59 -13.79
C VAL A 239 -1.16 3.43 -12.98
N ILE A 240 -1.05 2.94 -11.75
CA ILE A 240 -2.16 2.96 -10.76
C ILE A 240 -2.19 4.33 -10.10
N VAL A 241 -3.36 4.96 -10.03
CA VAL A 241 -3.53 6.30 -9.45
C VAL A 241 -4.66 6.32 -8.42
N SER A 242 -4.49 7.11 -7.34
CA SER A 242 -5.61 7.44 -6.44
C SER A 242 -6.46 8.53 -7.09
N VAL A 243 -7.75 8.26 -7.22
CA VAL A 243 -8.75 9.21 -7.70
C VAL A 243 -9.86 9.35 -6.67
N GLY A 244 -10.41 10.55 -6.53
CA GLY A 244 -11.49 10.82 -5.60
C GLY A 244 -11.77 12.31 -5.49
N LEU A 245 -12.91 12.65 -4.90
CA LEU A 245 -13.24 14.04 -4.61
C LEU A 245 -12.77 14.41 -3.20
N PRO A 246 -12.17 15.58 -2.99
CA PRO A 246 -11.87 16.05 -1.64
C PRO A 246 -13.18 16.31 -0.86
N HIS A 247 -13.11 16.26 0.47
CA HIS A 247 -14.30 16.38 1.33
C HIS A 247 -15.07 17.71 1.17
N ASP A 248 -14.41 18.77 0.72
CA ASP A 248 -14.93 20.13 0.61
C ASP A 248 -15.55 20.46 -0.76
N VAL A 249 -15.72 19.46 -1.65
CA VAL A 249 -16.32 19.67 -2.97
C VAL A 249 -17.78 20.10 -2.86
N ALA A 250 -18.11 21.15 -3.62
CA ALA A 250 -19.44 21.71 -3.73
C ALA A 250 -20.50 20.62 -4.08
N PRO A 251 -21.68 20.63 -3.43
CA PRO A 251 -22.72 19.62 -3.63
C PRO A 251 -23.25 19.45 -5.06
N ASP A 252 -23.18 20.53 -5.84
CA ASP A 252 -23.66 20.63 -7.22
C ASP A 252 -22.58 20.35 -8.27
N SER A 253 -21.36 19.97 -7.86
CA SER A 253 -20.30 19.67 -8.81
C SER A 253 -20.73 18.58 -9.81
N TYR A 254 -20.31 18.75 -11.07
CA TYR A 254 -20.57 17.80 -12.15
C TYR A 254 -20.21 16.35 -11.75
N TYR A 255 -19.10 16.17 -11.04
CA TYR A 255 -18.60 14.87 -10.61
C TYR A 255 -19.48 14.18 -9.54
N ARG A 256 -20.20 14.95 -8.70
CA ARG A 256 -21.17 14.39 -7.73
C ARG A 256 -22.50 14.05 -8.39
N THR A 257 -22.97 14.91 -9.28
CA THR A 257 -24.34 14.83 -9.83
C THR A 257 -24.44 13.93 -11.06
N LYS A 258 -23.34 13.73 -11.80
CA LYS A 258 -23.31 12.92 -13.03
C LYS A 258 -22.44 11.67 -12.93
N TRP A 259 -21.33 11.73 -12.19
CA TRP A 259 -20.37 10.62 -12.06
C TRP A 259 -20.42 9.92 -10.69
N ILE A 260 -21.30 10.38 -9.79
CA ILE A 260 -21.63 9.74 -8.50
C ILE A 260 -20.37 9.51 -7.61
N TRP A 261 -19.39 10.41 -7.67
CA TRP A 261 -18.27 10.38 -6.74
C TRP A 261 -18.70 10.90 -5.36
N ASN A 262 -18.44 10.13 -4.32
CA ASN A 262 -18.66 10.57 -2.94
C ASN A 262 -17.44 11.36 -2.42
N PRO A 263 -17.63 12.60 -1.93
CA PRO A 263 -16.55 13.37 -1.32
C PRO A 263 -15.89 12.64 -0.15
N GLY A 264 -14.56 12.51 -0.21
CA GLY A 264 -13.77 11.82 0.81
C GLY A 264 -13.57 10.33 0.59
N GLU A 265 -14.23 9.73 -0.40
CA GLU A 265 -13.95 8.38 -0.82
C GLU A 265 -12.88 8.39 -1.92
N GLU A 266 -11.81 7.63 -1.69
CA GLU A 266 -10.76 7.41 -2.67
C GLU A 266 -10.95 6.04 -3.33
N HIS A 267 -10.59 5.96 -4.60
CA HIS A 267 -10.65 4.76 -5.43
C HIS A 267 -9.36 4.62 -6.23
N SER A 268 -8.99 3.38 -6.56
CA SER A 268 -7.82 3.09 -7.39
C SER A 268 -8.25 2.74 -8.80
N VAL A 269 -7.65 3.41 -9.79
CA VAL A 269 -7.82 3.12 -11.22
C VAL A 269 -6.47 3.03 -11.90
N ILE A 270 -6.42 2.46 -13.10
CA ILE A 270 -5.21 2.43 -13.94
C ILE A 270 -5.36 3.42 -15.09
N LEU A 271 -4.43 4.36 -15.20
CA LEU A 271 -4.21 5.12 -16.42
C LEU A 271 -3.31 4.30 -17.34
N LEU A 272 -3.86 3.78 -18.44
CA LEU A 272 -3.11 3.03 -19.45
C LEU A 272 -2.22 3.95 -20.30
N GLY A 273 -2.73 5.12 -20.65
CA GLY A 273 -2.07 6.04 -21.56
C GLY A 273 -3.03 7.08 -22.12
N ILE A 274 -2.60 7.72 -23.22
CA ILE A 274 -3.38 8.73 -23.93
C ILE A 274 -3.65 8.20 -25.33
N ASN A 275 -4.91 8.21 -25.76
CA ASN A 275 -5.28 7.77 -27.10
C ASN A 275 -4.96 8.84 -28.16
N GLN A 276 -5.19 8.52 -29.43
CA GLN A 276 -4.93 9.41 -30.56
C GLN A 276 -5.73 10.73 -30.52
N LYS A 277 -6.86 10.76 -29.78
CA LYS A 277 -7.72 11.94 -29.61
C LYS A 277 -7.28 12.81 -28.41
N GLY A 278 -6.21 12.45 -27.71
CA GLY A 278 -5.75 13.16 -26.51
C GLY A 278 -6.55 12.84 -25.25
N LEU A 279 -7.41 11.82 -25.28
CA LEU A 279 -8.17 11.37 -24.11
C LEU A 279 -7.39 10.32 -23.33
N LEU A 280 -7.52 10.37 -22.00
CA LEU A 280 -6.91 9.41 -21.09
C LEU A 280 -7.69 8.10 -21.12
N GLN A 281 -7.00 6.97 -21.27
CA GLN A 281 -7.61 5.65 -21.18
C GLN A 281 -7.50 5.14 -19.74
N ILE A 282 -8.64 5.07 -19.07
CA ILE A 282 -8.75 4.69 -17.66
C ILE A 282 -9.39 3.31 -17.57
N VAL A 283 -8.74 2.41 -16.87
CA VAL A 283 -9.31 1.12 -16.47
C VAL A 283 -9.73 1.22 -15.02
N ASP A 284 -11.00 0.96 -14.78
CA ASP A 284 -11.60 0.92 -13.45
C ASP A 284 -11.89 -0.55 -13.09
N PRO A 285 -11.35 -1.06 -11.96
CA PRO A 285 -11.61 -2.43 -11.55
C PRO A 285 -13.08 -2.67 -11.12
N ALA A 286 -13.90 -1.63 -10.97
CA ALA A 286 -15.30 -1.76 -10.62
C ALA A 286 -16.10 -2.48 -11.74
N PRO A 287 -16.94 -3.47 -11.38
CA PRO A 287 -17.65 -4.32 -12.35
C PRO A 287 -18.62 -3.53 -13.25
N GLU A 288 -19.14 -2.40 -12.76
CA GLU A 288 -20.10 -1.55 -13.45
C GLU A 288 -19.44 -0.59 -14.46
N ILE A 289 -18.14 -0.28 -14.31
CA ILE A 289 -17.44 0.75 -15.09
C ILE A 289 -16.47 0.12 -16.09
N ARG A 290 -15.54 -0.70 -15.60
CA ARG A 290 -14.53 -1.45 -16.38
C ARG A 290 -13.51 -0.56 -17.10
N GLY A 291 -13.95 0.24 -18.07
CA GLY A 291 -13.08 1.05 -18.92
C GLY A 291 -13.76 2.34 -19.37
N GLU A 292 -13.06 3.46 -19.21
CA GLU A 292 -13.57 4.78 -19.56
C GLU A 292 -12.49 5.63 -20.22
N THR A 293 -12.92 6.62 -21.00
CA THR A 293 -12.04 7.65 -21.51
C THR A 293 -12.33 8.98 -20.83
N TRP A 294 -11.32 9.58 -20.21
CA TRP A 294 -11.47 10.84 -19.47
C TRP A 294 -10.74 11.98 -20.19
N PHE A 295 -11.21 13.21 -19.98
CA PHE A 295 -10.42 14.36 -20.37
C PHE A 295 -9.26 14.56 -19.37
N PRO A 296 -8.10 15.09 -19.79
CA PRO A 296 -7.00 15.39 -18.87
C PRO A 296 -7.39 16.31 -17.70
N GLN A 297 -8.36 17.21 -17.92
CA GLN A 297 -8.88 18.09 -16.88
C GLN A 297 -9.60 17.31 -15.77
N ASP A 298 -10.35 16.25 -16.12
CA ASP A 298 -11.08 15.42 -15.16
C ASP A 298 -10.12 14.71 -14.21
N LEU A 299 -9.05 14.11 -14.76
CA LEU A 299 -8.00 13.52 -13.93
C LEU A 299 -7.32 14.57 -13.05
N GLY A 300 -7.19 15.82 -13.51
CA GLY A 300 -6.68 16.91 -12.69
C GLY A 300 -7.54 17.26 -11.49
N VAL A 301 -8.86 17.11 -11.61
CA VAL A 301 -9.79 17.30 -10.50
C VAL A 301 -9.80 16.11 -9.55
N LEU A 302 -9.71 14.89 -10.09
CA LEU A 302 -9.88 13.65 -9.32
C LEU A 302 -8.57 13.13 -8.69
N TRP A 303 -7.41 13.36 -9.30
CA TRP A 303 -6.16 12.77 -8.83
C TRP A 303 -5.75 13.28 -7.45
N ARG A 304 -5.41 12.37 -6.53
CA ARG A 304 -5.04 12.69 -5.14
C ARG A 304 -3.53 12.77 -4.90
N GLY A 305 -2.74 12.86 -5.97
CA GLY A 305 -1.29 13.10 -5.89
C GLY A 305 -0.44 11.86 -5.59
N GLN A 306 -1.04 10.67 -5.63
CA GLN A 306 -0.38 9.39 -5.42
C GLN A 306 -0.57 8.48 -6.64
N GLY A 307 0.51 7.79 -7.03
CA GLY A 307 0.47 6.76 -8.05
C GLY A 307 1.67 5.83 -8.00
N MET A 308 1.52 4.67 -8.65
CA MET A 308 2.57 3.66 -8.77
C MET A 308 2.61 3.08 -10.16
N ALA A 309 3.83 2.94 -10.68
CA ALA A 309 4.09 2.31 -11.95
C ALA A 309 5.21 1.27 -11.81
N LEU A 310 5.36 0.44 -12.83
CA LEU A 310 6.53 -0.42 -12.96
C LEU A 310 7.52 0.20 -13.93
N VAL A 311 8.80 0.10 -13.58
CA VAL A 311 9.92 0.52 -14.42
C VAL A 311 10.88 -0.66 -14.57
N ARG A 312 11.58 -0.72 -15.70
CA ARG A 312 12.60 -1.76 -15.85
C ARG A 312 13.75 -1.46 -14.90
N ARG A 313 14.22 -2.47 -14.17
CA ARG A 313 15.45 -2.37 -13.38
C ARG A 313 16.59 -2.00 -14.31
N GLU A 314 17.35 -0.98 -13.94
CA GLU A 314 18.62 -0.72 -14.61
C GLU A 314 19.46 -1.98 -14.46
N ALA A 315 19.99 -2.49 -15.58
CA ALA A 315 20.93 -3.58 -15.53
C ALA A 315 22.13 -3.09 -14.72
N THR A 316 22.25 -3.59 -13.49
CA THR A 316 23.50 -3.58 -12.75
C THR A 316 24.56 -4.16 -13.68
N ARG A 317 25.40 -3.29 -14.24
CA ARG A 317 26.67 -3.68 -14.86
C ARG A 317 27.65 -4.07 -13.77
#